data_AF-A0A7K8X2B8-F1
#
_entry.id   AF-A0A7K8X2B8-F1
#
_cell.length_a   1.000
_cell.length_b   1.000
_cell.length_c   1.000
_cell.angle_alpha   90.00
_cell.angle_beta   90.00
_cell.angle_gamma   90.00
#
_symmetry.space_group_name_H-M   'P 1'
#
loop_
_entity.id
_entity.type
_entity.pdbx_description
1 polymer ?
#
loop_
_entity_poly.entity_id
_entity_poly.type
_entity_poly.pdbx_seq_one_letter_code
_entity_poly.pdbx_strand_id
1 'polypeptide(L)'
;MLTLASKLKRDDGVRRPRASNPASDSARRVSVRDKLLVKEVAELEANLPCTCKVNFPDPNKLHYFQLTVIPDEGYYQGGKFQFETEVPDAYNMV
;
A
#
# COMPACT_ATOMS: atom_id res chain seq x y z
N MET A 1 12.10 11.47 -16.21
CA MET A 1 11.47 10.14 -16.18
C MET A 1 9.97 10.33 -15.92
N LEU A 2 9.09 9.67 -16.67
CA LEU A 2 7.65 9.77 -16.46
C LEU A 2 7.23 8.75 -15.39
N THR A 3 6.64 9.22 -14.30
CA THR A 3 6.13 8.36 -13.22
C THR A 3 4.93 7.56 -13.73
N LEU A 4 4.75 6.34 -13.22
CA LEU A 4 3.65 5.45 -13.61
C LEU A 4 2.26 6.08 -13.43
N ALA A 5 2.10 7.00 -12.45
CA ALA A 5 0.91 7.80 -12.24
C ALA A 5 0.50 8.63 -13.48
N SER A 6 1.49 9.08 -14.26
CA SER A 6 1.29 9.88 -15.48
C SER A 6 0.73 9.05 -16.64
N LYS A 7 0.94 7.73 -16.64
CA LYS A 7 0.45 6.79 -17.66
C LYS A 7 -1.02 6.42 -17.42
N LEU A 8 -1.44 6.29 -16.16
CA LEU A 8 -2.83 5.93 -15.83
C LEU A 8 -3.83 7.07 -16.10
N LYS A 9 -3.37 8.33 -16.06
CA LYS A 9 -4.25 9.51 -16.18
C LYS A 9 -4.62 9.89 -17.61
N ARG A 10 -4.06 9.22 -18.63
CA ARG A 10 -4.33 9.52 -20.05
C ARG A 10 -5.42 8.66 -20.69
N ASP A 11 -5.86 7.60 -20.02
CA ASP A 11 -6.91 6.72 -20.57
C ASP A 11 -8.33 7.26 -20.30
N ASP A 12 -8.51 8.14 -19.30
CA ASP A 12 -9.82 8.68 -18.89
C ASP A 12 -10.19 9.98 -19.66
N GLY A 13 -10.15 9.90 -20.98
CA GLY A 13 -10.60 10.97 -21.86
C GLY A 13 -12.12 11.21 -21.77
N VAL A 14 -12.49 12.43 -21.35
CA VAL A 14 -13.80 13.11 -21.50
C VAL A 14 -14.77 13.02 -20.30
N ARG A 15 -14.74 14.02 -19.40
CA ARG A 15 -15.95 14.79 -18.97
C ARG A 15 -15.64 16.03 -18.10
N ARG A 16 -16.21 17.15 -18.57
CA ARG A 16 -16.57 18.47 -17.98
C ARG A 16 -16.28 18.77 -16.49
N PRO A 17 -16.05 20.05 -16.13
CA PRO A 17 -15.79 20.48 -14.76
C PRO A 17 -17.07 20.27 -13.93
N ARG A 18 -17.02 19.39 -12.94
CA ARG A 18 -18.09 19.19 -11.96
C ARG A 18 -17.50 19.41 -10.57
N ALA A 19 -18.22 20.20 -9.78
CA ALA A 19 -17.97 20.46 -8.37
C ALA A 19 -17.42 19.20 -7.69
N SER A 20 -16.21 19.31 -7.16
CA SER A 20 -15.50 18.21 -6.51
C SER A 20 -16.18 17.89 -5.19
N ASN A 21 -17.07 16.90 -5.19
CA ASN A 21 -17.58 16.34 -3.95
C ASN A 21 -16.41 15.64 -3.23
N PRO A 22 -16.04 16.03 -2.00
CA PRO A 22 -14.87 15.48 -1.30
C PRO A 22 -14.98 13.96 -1.09
N ALA A 23 -16.19 13.43 -0.93
CA ALA A 23 -16.45 11.99 -0.85
C ALA A 23 -16.11 11.24 -2.15
N SER A 24 -16.35 11.85 -3.31
CA SER A 24 -16.00 11.25 -4.61
C SER A 24 -14.49 11.24 -4.85
N ASP A 25 -13.77 12.22 -4.28
CA ASP A 25 -12.32 12.27 -4.40
C ASP A 25 -11.69 11.21 -3.48
N SER A 26 -12.13 11.10 -2.22
CA SER A 26 -11.69 10.03 -1.30
C SER A 26 -11.88 8.64 -1.89
N ALA A 27 -13.06 8.35 -2.46
CA ALA A 27 -13.33 7.05 -3.09
C ALA A 27 -12.38 6.76 -4.28
N ARG A 28 -12.02 7.78 -5.06
CA ARG A 28 -11.02 7.64 -6.13
C ARG A 28 -9.64 7.37 -5.57
N ARG A 29 -9.24 8.07 -4.50
CA ARG A 29 -7.94 7.89 -3.84
C ARG A 29 -7.79 6.48 -3.27
N VAL A 30 -8.82 5.97 -2.60
CA VAL A 30 -8.91 4.57 -2.13
C VAL A 30 -8.71 3.60 -3.30
N SER A 31 -9.44 3.79 -4.41
CA SER A 31 -9.29 2.91 -5.59
C SER A 31 -7.89 2.94 -6.20
N VAL A 32 -7.21 4.09 -6.18
CA VAL A 32 -5.81 4.20 -6.63
C VAL A 32 -4.87 3.48 -5.68
N ARG A 33 -4.99 3.73 -4.37
CA ARG A 33 -4.20 3.06 -3.33
C ARG A 33 -4.34 1.55 -3.45
N ASP A 34 -5.54 1.02 -3.50
CA ASP A 34 -5.78 -0.42 -3.51
C ASP A 34 -5.17 -1.08 -4.75
N LYS A 35 -5.24 -0.43 -5.92
CA LYS A 35 -4.58 -0.91 -7.14
C LYS A 35 -3.06 -0.94 -7.04
N LEU A 36 -2.46 0.02 -6.33
CA LEU A 36 -1.02 0.04 -6.06
C LEU A 36 -0.64 -1.07 -5.08
N LEU A 37 -1.38 -1.18 -3.97
CA LEU A 37 -1.12 -2.15 -2.91
C LEU A 37 -1.20 -3.59 -3.42
N VAL A 38 -2.08 -3.93 -4.35
CA VAL A 38 -2.11 -5.27 -4.96
C VAL A 38 -0.76 -5.67 -5.56
N LYS A 39 -0.05 -4.74 -6.20
CA LYS A 39 1.27 -5.01 -6.78
C LYS A 39 2.37 -4.94 -5.72
N GLU A 40 2.35 -3.90 -4.90
CA GLU A 40 3.38 -3.65 -3.91
C GLU A 40 3.41 -4.72 -2.82
N VAL A 41 2.26 -5.27 -2.41
CA VAL A 41 2.20 -6.38 -1.44
C VAL A 41 2.82 -7.65 -2.01
N ALA A 42 2.53 -7.98 -3.28
CA ALA A 42 3.13 -9.14 -3.92
C ALA A 42 4.66 -9.00 -4.06
N GLU A 43 5.13 -7.80 -4.42
CA GLU A 43 6.55 -7.48 -4.45
C GLU A 43 7.18 -7.51 -3.05
N LEU A 44 6.47 -6.99 -2.03
CA LEU A 44 6.92 -7.02 -0.64
C LEU A 44 7.15 -8.45 -0.18
N GLU A 45 6.16 -9.35 -0.34
CA GLU A 45 6.29 -10.75 0.06
C GLU A 45 7.45 -11.47 -0.63
N ALA A 46 7.71 -11.15 -1.90
CA ALA A 46 8.82 -11.73 -2.66
C ALA A 46 10.20 -11.21 -2.24
N ASN A 47 10.28 -9.98 -1.71
CA ASN A 47 11.54 -9.32 -1.33
C ASN A 47 11.79 -9.31 0.19
N LEU A 48 10.89 -9.86 0.99
CA LEU A 48 11.06 -9.90 2.44
C LEU A 48 12.21 -10.83 2.84
N PRO A 49 13.10 -10.37 3.74
CA PRO A 49 14.09 -11.24 4.37
C PRO A 49 13.41 -12.38 5.14
N CYS A 50 14.11 -13.50 5.32
CA CYS A 50 13.61 -14.64 6.11
C CYS A 50 13.31 -14.30 7.58
N THR A 51 13.92 -13.23 8.10
CA THR A 51 13.69 -12.66 9.44
C THR A 51 12.39 -11.87 9.53
N CYS A 52 11.70 -11.61 8.42
CA CYS A 52 10.47 -10.84 8.39
C CYS A 52 9.30 -11.67 7.83
N LYS A 53 8.11 -11.53 8.42
CA LYS A 53 6.88 -12.17 7.95
C LYS A 53 5.74 -11.18 7.96
N VAL A 54 5.03 -11.07 6.84
CA VAL A 54 3.81 -10.26 6.76
C VAL A 54 2.59 -11.16 6.98
N ASN A 55 1.58 -10.60 7.65
CA ASN A 55 0.29 -11.21 7.89
C ASN A 55 -0.81 -10.19 7.58
N PHE A 56 -1.82 -10.61 6.81
CA PHE A 56 -3.00 -9.81 6.52
C PHE A 56 -4.19 -10.38 7.31
N PRO A 57 -4.61 -9.74 8.42
CA PRO A 57 -5.75 -10.21 9.19
C PRO A 57 -7.05 -10.25 8.38
N ASP A 58 -7.18 -9.34 7.41
CA ASP A 58 -8.29 -9.29 6.45
C ASP A 58 -7.71 -9.18 5.02
N PRO A 59 -7.92 -10.17 4.14
CA PRO A 59 -7.40 -10.15 2.78
C PRO A 59 -8.02 -9.04 1.91
N ASN A 60 -9.17 -8.49 2.31
CA ASN A 60 -9.79 -7.37 1.60
C ASN A 60 -9.17 -6.02 2.00
N LYS A 61 -8.39 -5.97 3.07
CA LYS A 61 -7.76 -4.74 3.60
C LYS A 61 -6.26 -4.79 3.41
N LEU A 62 -5.82 -4.74 2.16
CA LEU A 62 -4.38 -4.70 1.83
C LEU A 62 -3.67 -3.46 2.40
N HIS A 63 -4.41 -2.39 2.71
CA HIS A 63 -3.90 -1.20 3.38
C HIS A 63 -3.61 -1.42 4.87
N TYR A 64 -4.01 -2.55 5.44
CA TYR A 64 -3.76 -2.88 6.84
C TYR A 64 -3.09 -4.24 6.95
N PHE A 65 -1.84 -4.24 7.44
CA PHE A 65 -1.11 -5.48 7.61
C PHE A 65 -0.21 -5.47 8.83
N GLN A 66 0.09 -6.67 9.30
CA GLN A 66 0.97 -6.93 10.42
C GLN A 66 2.32 -7.42 9.89
N LEU A 67 3.40 -6.75 10.27
CA LEU A 67 4.77 -7.18 10.01
C LEU A 67 5.35 -7.76 11.29
N THR A 68 5.75 -9.03 11.25
CA THR A 68 6.52 -9.67 12.31
C THR A 68 7.98 -9.67 11.92
N VAL A 69 8.85 -9.16 12.80
CA VAL A 69 10.31 -9.18 12.64
C VAL A 69 10.90 -10.06 13.73
N ILE A 70 11.74 -11.00 13.32
CA ILE A 70 12.47 -11.94 14.18
C ILE A 70 13.94 -11.81 13.82
N PRO A 71 14.70 -10.95 14.51
CA PRO A 71 16.13 -10.80 14.28
C PRO A 71 16.86 -12.11 14.58
N ASP A 72 17.78 -12.49 13.70
CA ASP A 72 18.63 -13.67 13.82
C ASP A 72 20.04 -13.35 14.35
N GLU A 73 20.35 -12.06 14.55
CA GLU A 73 21.61 -11.57 15.09
C GLU A 73 21.45 -10.32 15.99
N GLY A 74 22.53 -9.94 16.69
CA GLY A 74 22.60 -8.74 17.53
C GLY A 74 21.89 -8.85 18.89
N TYR A 75 21.68 -7.71 19.54
CA TYR A 75 21.10 -7.64 20.90
C TYR A 75 19.67 -8.19 20.99
N TYR A 76 18.92 -8.14 19.89
CA TYR A 76 17.52 -8.56 19.83
C TYR A 76 17.36 -9.92 19.14
N GLN A 77 18.45 -10.69 18.99
CA GLN A 77 18.43 -12.02 18.40
C GLN A 77 17.40 -12.91 19.11
N GLY A 78 16.54 -13.56 18.33
CA GLY A 78 15.46 -14.41 18.82
C GLY A 78 14.26 -13.65 19.39
N GLY A 79 14.33 -12.31 19.47
CA GLY A 79 13.19 -11.47 19.81
C GLY A 79 12.12 -11.52 18.73
N LYS A 80 10.85 -11.41 19.12
CA LYS A 80 9.71 -11.33 18.19
C LYS A 80 9.03 -9.99 18.35
N PHE A 81 9.08 -9.18 17.29
CA PHE A 81 8.48 -7.86 17.26
C PHE A 81 7.35 -7.85 16.24
N GLN A 82 6.20 -7.30 16.63
CA GLN A 82 5.04 -7.17 15.75
C GLN A 82 4.75 -5.70 15.55
N PHE A 83 4.54 -5.33 14.30
CA PHE A 83 4.23 -3.99 13.86
C PHE A 83 2.91 -4.02 13.09
N GLU A 84 2.07 -3.03 13.31
CA GLU A 84 0.86 -2.80 12.53
C GLU A 84 1.10 -1.61 11.61
N THR A 85 0.87 -1.81 10.32
CA THR A 85 1.01 -0.77 9.31
C THR A 85 -0.36 -0.48 8.71
N GLU A 86 -0.76 0.79 8.75
CA GLU A 86 -1.96 1.30 8.09
C GLU A 86 -1.57 2.31 7.00
N VAL A 87 -1.95 2.00 5.77
CA VAL A 87 -1.64 2.83 4.60
C VAL A 87 -2.78 3.82 4.35
N PRO A 88 -2.56 5.13 4.51
CA PRO A 88 -3.62 6.13 4.37
C PRO A 88 -4.08 6.27 2.91
N ASP A 89 -5.28 6.82 2.70
CA ASP A 89 -5.87 7.03 1.37
C ASP A 89 -4.99 7.91 0.46
N ALA A 90 -4.18 8.80 1.04
CA ALA A 90 -3.27 9.69 0.31
C ALA A 90 -1.93 9.04 -0.06
N TYR A 91 -1.77 7.73 0.15
CA TYR A 91 -0.53 7.04 -0.15
C TYR A 91 -0.10 7.22 -1.61
N ASN A 92 1.18 7.57 -1.80
CA ASN A 92 1.79 7.83 -3.10
C ASN A 92 1.09 8.92 -3.94
N MET A 93 0.35 9.83 -3.29
CA MET A 93 -0.21 11.02 -3.92
C MET A 93 0.69 12.23 -3.61
N VAL A 94 1.44 12.67 -4.62
CA VAL A 94 2.29 13.87 -4.59
C VAL A 94 1.73 14.93 -5.53
#